data_AF-A0A7X3IMT8-F1
#
_entry.id   AF-A0A7X3IMT8-F1
#
_cell.length_a   1.000
_cell.length_b   1.000
_cell.length_c   1.000
_cell.angle_alpha   90.00
_cell.angle_beta   90.00
_cell.angle_gamma   90.00
#
_symmetry.space_group_name_H-M   'P 1'
#
loop_
_entity.id
_entity.type
_entity.pdbx_description
1 polymer ?
#
loop_
_entity_poly.entity_id
_entity_poly.type
_entity_poly.pdbx_seq_one_letter_code
_entity_poly.pdbx_strand_id
1 'polypeptide(L)' 'MAKSKTTESYKGVFEYETMELTEETKEGVFIYDIKEALKRFDGKNLSFQLVEENPVQPKE' A
#
# COMPACT_ATOMS: atom_id res chain seq x y z
N MET A 1 23.03 17.95 -5.09
CA MET A 1 23.02 17.39 -3.72
C MET A 1 22.37 16.02 -3.77
N ALA A 2 23.03 14.97 -3.31
CA ALA A 2 22.41 13.65 -3.22
C ALA A 2 21.34 13.67 -2.13
N LYS A 3 20.13 13.23 -2.44
CA LYS A 3 19.05 13.04 -1.47
C LYS A 3 18.82 11.54 -1.32
N SER A 4 18.83 11.05 -0.09
CA SER A 4 18.38 9.69 0.22
C SER A 4 16.86 9.62 0.03
N LYS A 5 16.39 8.60 -0.69
CA LYS A 5 14.96 8.33 -0.93
C LYS A 5 14.66 6.92 -0.47
N THR A 6 13.66 6.79 0.40
CA THR A 6 13.06 5.50 0.79
C THR A 6 11.65 5.44 0.22
N THR A 7 11.30 4.32 -0.41
CA THR A 7 9.95 4.05 -0.90
C THR A 7 9.54 2.68 -0.36
N GLU A 8 8.36 2.61 0.25
CA GLU A 8 7.70 1.34 0.62
C GLU A 8 6.37 1.26 -0.14
N SER A 9 6.02 0.06 -0.61
CA SER A 9 4.83 -0.15 -1.45
C SER A 9 4.21 -1.51 -1.12
N TYR A 10 2.88 -1.51 -1.00
CA TYR A 10 2.07 -2.67 -0.66
C TYR A 10 0.97 -2.82 -1.70
N LYS A 11 0.65 -4.05 -2.11
CA LYS A 11 -0.41 -4.34 -3.09
C LYS A 11 -1.35 -5.40 -2.51
N GLY A 12 -2.65 -5.13 -2.53
CA GLY A 12 -3.65 -6.02 -1.94
C GLY A 12 -4.95 -5.30 -1.67
N VAL A 13 -5.89 -6.01 -1.05
CA VAL A 13 -7.17 -5.48 -0.61
C VAL A 13 -6.94 -4.71 0.69
N PHE A 14 -7.22 -3.41 0.66
CA PHE A 14 -7.08 -2.53 1.83
C PHE A 14 -8.37 -2.53 2.65
N GLU A 15 -8.26 -2.82 3.95
CA GLU A 15 -9.33 -2.72 4.94
C GLU A 15 -9.04 -1.53 5.87
N TYR A 16 -9.91 -0.52 5.84
CA TYR A 16 -9.65 0.75 6.52
C TYR A 16 -9.76 0.65 8.04
N GLU A 17 -10.72 -0.12 8.55
CA GLU A 17 -10.99 -0.22 9.98
C GLU A 17 -9.83 -0.90 10.73
N THR A 18 -9.26 -1.95 10.14
CA THR A 18 -8.10 -2.64 10.71
C THR A 18 -6.78 -2.00 10.29
N MET A 19 -6.79 -1.14 9.26
CA MET A 19 -5.59 -0.59 8.61
C MET A 19 -4.67 -1.69 8.09
N GLU A 20 -5.24 -2.79 7.59
CA GLU A 20 -4.52 -3.92 7.04
C GLU A 20 -4.68 -3.98 5.53
N LEU A 21 -3.68 -4.56 4.88
CA LEU A 21 -3.71 -4.82 3.46
C LEU A 21 -3.43 -6.30 3.22
N THR A 22 -4.37 -6.98 2.60
CA THR A 22 -4.31 -8.43 2.36
C THR A 22 -3.94 -8.71 0.90
N GLU A 23 -2.81 -9.37 0.69
CA GLU A 23 -2.35 -9.81 -0.62
C GLU A 23 -2.51 -11.32 -0.75
N GLU A 24 -3.37 -11.74 -1.68
CA GLU A 24 -3.53 -13.15 -2.02
C GLU A 24 -2.70 -13.47 -3.27
N THR A 25 -1.77 -14.41 -3.13
CA THR A 25 -0.94 -14.91 -4.23
C THR A 25 -1.05 -16.43 -4.33
N LYS A 26 -0.37 -17.02 -5.32
CA LYS A 26 -0.28 -18.48 -5.45
C LYS A 26 0.49 -19.13 -4.28
N GLU A 27 1.29 -18.36 -3.55
CA GLU A 27 2.15 -18.84 -2.47
C GLU A 27 1.46 -18.73 -1.09
N GLY A 28 0.37 -17.96 -1.00
CA GLY A 28 -0.40 -17.83 0.23
C GLY A 28 -1.07 -16.46 0.36
N VAL A 29 -1.55 -16.20 1.58
CA VAL A 29 -2.16 -14.94 1.98
C VAL A 29 -1.19 -14.18 2.88
N PHE A 30 -0.86 -12.95 2.49
CA PHE A 30 0.01 -12.06 3.24
C PHE A 30 -0.81 -10.89 3.78
N ILE A 31 -0.67 -10.61 5.07
CA ILE A 31 -1.36 -9.51 5.74
C ILE A 31 -0.32 -8.50 6.19
N TYR A 32 -0.46 -7.27 5.72
CA TYR A 32 0.43 -6.16 6.05
C TYR A 32 -0.29 -5.15 6.94
N ASP A 33 0.24 -4.89 8.14
CA ASP A 33 -0.21 -3.79 8.99
C ASP A 33 0.33 -2.46 8.46
N ILE A 34 -0.54 -1.71 7.76
CA ILE A 34 -0.19 -0.42 7.16
C ILE A 34 0.06 0.63 8.22
N LYS A 35 -0.66 0.58 9.35
CA LYS A 35 -0.48 1.53 10.44
C LYS A 35 0.92 1.43 11.04
N GLU A 36 1.42 0.21 11.26
CA GLU A 36 2.78 -0.03 11.74
C GLU A 36 3.83 0.42 10.71
N ALA A 37 3.60 0.18 9.42
CA ALA A 37 4.47 0.69 8.36
C ALA A 37 4.57 2.23 8.38
N LEU A 38 3.43 2.93 8.51
CA LEU A 38 3.38 4.39 8.54
C LEU A 38 4.10 5.00 9.75
N LYS A 39 4.15 4.31 10.91
CA LYS A 39 4.89 4.79 12.08
C LYS A 39 6.37 5.07 11.79
N ARG A 40 7.00 4.32 10.88
CA ARG A 40 8.42 4.53 10.50
C ARG A 40 8.67 5.89 9.84
N PHE A 41 7.62 6.51 9.34
CA PHE A 41 7.65 7.76 8.62
C PHE A 41 7.03 8.93 9.41
N ASP A 42 6.60 8.69 10.64
CA ASP A 42 6.02 9.71 11.51
C ASP A 42 6.97 10.90 11.70
N GLY A 43 6.41 12.12 11.66
CA GLY A 43 7.16 13.38 11.75
C GLY A 43 8.04 13.74 10.55
N LYS A 44 8.00 12.99 9.44
CA LYS A 44 8.79 13.26 8.21
C LYS A 44 7.92 13.86 7.10
N ASN A 45 8.57 14.56 6.17
CA ASN A 45 7.90 15.03 4.95
C ASN A 45 7.72 13.88 3.96
N LEU A 46 6.47 13.57 3.62
CA LEU A 46 6.11 12.43 2.78
C LEU A 46 5.31 12.85 1.55
N SER A 47 5.31 11.98 0.55
CA SER A 47 4.38 12.00 -0.57
C SER A 47 3.62 10.67 -0.55
N PHE A 48 2.29 10.73 -0.56
CA PHE A 48 1.44 9.54 -0.63
C PHE A 48 0.96 9.28 -2.05
N GLN A 49 0.81 8.01 -2.40
CA GLN A 49 0.23 7.57 -3.66
C GLN A 49 -0.74 6.42 -3.37
N LEU A 50 -2.00 6.58 -3.78
CA LEU A 50 -3.02 5.52 -3.78
C LEU A 50 -3.32 5.19 -5.23
N VAL A 51 -3.27 3.92 -5.58
CA VAL A 51 -3.51 3.44 -6.95
C VAL A 51 -4.57 2.34 -6.88
N GLU A 52 -5.66 2.54 -7.59
CA GLU A 52 -6.72 1.56 -7.77
C GLU A 52 -6.71 1.11 -9.24
N GLU A 53 -6.49 -0.19 -9.47
CA GLU A 53 -6.54 -0.79 -10.81
C GLU A 53 -7.90 -1.45 -11.01
N ASN A 54 -8.85 -0.74 -11.62
CA ASN A 54 -10.14 -1.32 -11.99
C ASN A 54 -10.08 -1.96 -13.38
N PRO A 55 -10.68 -3.15 -13.59
CA PRO A 55 -10.77 -3.73 -14.93
C PRO A 55 -11.54 -2.77 -15.84
N VAL A 56 -11.06 -2.64 -17.09
CA VAL A 56 -11.77 -1.86 -18.11
C VAL A 56 -13.12 -2.52 -18.35
N GLN A 57 -14.21 -1.85 -17.96
CA GLN A 57 -15.55 -2.34 -18.30
C GLN A 57 -15.70 -2.30 -19.83
N PRO A 58 -16.05 -3.42 -20.49
CA PRO A 58 -16.38 -3.39 -21.90
C PRO A 58 -17.59 -2.48 -22.13
N LYS A 59 -17.51 -1.60 -23.13
CA LYS A 59 -18.67 -0.79 -23.54
C LYS A 59 -19.73 -1.73 -24.12
N GLU A 60 -20.96 -1.62 -23.62
CA GLU A 60 -22.16 -2.22 -24.25
C GLU A 60 -22.37 -1.70 -25.68
#